data_AF-A0A926AJG4-F1
#
_entry.id   AF-A0A926AJG4-F1
#
_cell.length_a   1.000
_cell.length_b   1.000
_cell.length_c   1.000
_cell.angle_alpha   90.00
_cell.angle_beta   90.00
_cell.angle_gamma   90.00
#
_symmetry.space_group_name_H-M   'P 1'
#
loop_
_entity.id
_entity.type
_entity.pdbx_description
1 polymer ?
#
loop_
_entity_poly.entity_id
_entity_poly.type
_entity_poly.pdbx_seq_one_letter_code
_entity_poly.pdbx_strand_id
1 'polypeptide(L)'
;YHSKERNVFQETFYGAKGFGLGSVALTMVDNPAQQTVWRLVCGDKDRALVFGGGQPRFRHPEGHSPYDQTLQKRGAMILLTGPTEAAPEGAVATSEQRSRLANAAGALVPGTAPDTAATAGSSALAAWWETAPQAAASWLFVPRAAQQILERENGIAIAAGEAFVVVRPIGGPPRWVRPSPPSIPDSMAVLRKYQILTVPAGTDGISGYVIEAVERDAYPSLERFADAALREKPRKDGATVRCRSLAGDDLVMTYQHAGLRATGSINGKQVDWAHWANDGVFDSPFIKIKNGQMTISDGRESYTLKG
;
A
#
# COMPACT_ATOMS: atom_id res chain seq x y z
N TYR A 1 14.46 6.22 20.89
CA TYR A 1 13.24 6.75 20.25
C TYR A 1 12.34 7.25 21.37
N HIS A 2 12.31 8.57 21.61
CA HIS A 2 11.51 9.16 22.69
C HIS A 2 10.69 10.31 22.10
N SER A 3 9.55 9.97 21.47
CA SER A 3 8.53 10.99 21.24
C SER A 3 7.91 11.34 22.59
N LYS A 4 7.99 12.62 22.96
CA LYS A 4 7.22 13.16 24.10
C LYS A 4 5.78 13.51 23.70
N GLU A 5 5.46 13.43 22.41
CA GLU A 5 4.16 13.79 21.85
C GLU A 5 3.32 12.54 21.59
N ARG A 6 2.02 12.63 21.91
CA ARG A 6 1.01 11.59 21.60
C ARG A 6 0.60 11.72 20.13
N ASN A 7 0.14 10.63 19.51
CA ASN A 7 -0.39 10.59 18.13
C ASN A 7 0.64 10.87 17.02
N VAL A 8 1.91 10.60 17.29
CA VAL A 8 2.99 10.81 16.32
C VAL A 8 3.03 9.74 15.23
N PHE A 9 2.29 8.65 15.40
CA PHE A 9 2.14 7.59 14.41
C PHE A 9 0.68 7.32 14.16
N GLN A 10 0.34 7.25 12.89
CA GLN A 10 -0.97 6.83 12.45
C GLN A 10 -0.88 5.37 12.03
N GLU A 11 -1.22 4.48 12.95
CA GLU A 11 -1.18 3.05 12.75
C GLU A 11 -2.59 2.52 12.49
N THR A 12 -2.73 1.72 11.44
CA THR A 12 -3.92 0.91 11.18
C THR A 12 -3.48 -0.54 11.09
N PHE A 13 -4.15 -1.42 11.82
CA PHE A 13 -3.91 -2.85 11.67
C PHE A 13 -5.24 -3.60 11.61
N TYR A 14 -5.36 -4.46 10.62
CA TYR A 14 -6.44 -5.41 10.51
C TYR A 14 -5.88 -6.83 10.51
N GLY A 15 -6.36 -7.64 11.46
CA GLY A 15 -6.00 -9.05 11.56
C GLY A 15 -7.22 -9.91 11.26
N ALA A 16 -7.07 -10.85 10.34
CA ALA A 16 -8.01 -11.93 10.06
C ALA A 16 -7.35 -13.28 10.40
N LYS A 17 -8.02 -14.40 10.15
CA LYS A 17 -7.50 -15.75 10.37
C LYS A 17 -6.37 -16.05 9.39
N GLY A 18 -6.59 -15.80 8.10
CA GLY A 18 -5.65 -16.12 7.03
C GLY A 18 -4.69 -15.00 6.63
N PHE A 19 -4.89 -13.78 7.11
CA PHE A 19 -4.04 -12.64 6.76
C PHE A 19 -4.06 -11.50 7.78
N GLY A 20 -3.08 -10.60 7.67
CA GLY A 20 -3.08 -9.30 8.35
C GLY A 20 -2.65 -8.19 7.40
N LEU A 21 -3.30 -7.04 7.46
CA LEU A 21 -2.95 -5.83 6.72
C LEU A 21 -2.67 -4.71 7.70
N GLY A 22 -1.46 -4.16 7.67
CA GLY A 22 -1.06 -3.03 8.49
C GLY A 22 -0.52 -1.89 7.64
N SER A 23 -0.82 -0.66 8.03
CA SER A 23 -0.20 0.56 7.50
C SER A 23 0.14 1.50 8.64
N VAL A 24 1.27 2.18 8.48
CA VAL A 24 1.76 3.18 9.41
C VAL A 24 2.18 4.40 8.61
N ALA A 25 1.61 5.56 8.96
CA ALA A 25 2.10 6.85 8.51
C ALA A 25 2.76 7.58 9.68
N LEU A 26 4.05 7.90 9.55
CA LEU A 26 4.80 8.57 10.62
C LEU A 26 4.61 10.10 10.53
N THR A 27 4.29 10.73 11.67
CA THR A 27 4.09 12.19 11.77
C THR A 27 5.42 12.92 12.01
N MET A 28 6.23 12.42 12.95
CA MET A 28 7.62 12.86 13.14
C MET A 28 8.60 11.80 12.67
N VAL A 29 9.65 12.26 12.04
CA VAL A 29 10.56 11.42 11.29
C VAL A 29 11.99 11.86 11.60
N ASP A 30 12.71 11.09 12.42
CA ASP A 30 14.16 11.26 12.64
C ASP A 30 14.96 10.72 11.44
N ASN A 31 14.34 9.83 10.64
CA ASN A 31 14.89 9.31 9.40
C ASN A 31 13.90 9.53 8.25
N PRO A 32 14.15 10.52 7.38
CA PRO A 32 13.20 10.97 6.36
C PRO A 32 12.74 9.93 5.34
N ALA A 33 13.39 8.77 5.32
CA ALA A 33 12.98 7.62 4.55
C ALA A 33 11.64 7.02 5.05
N GLN A 34 11.24 7.18 6.32
CA GLN A 34 10.20 6.38 6.98
C GLN A 34 8.75 6.92 6.93
N GLN A 35 8.32 7.58 5.86
CA GLN A 35 7.07 8.35 5.93
C GLN A 35 5.78 7.51 5.91
N THR A 36 5.73 6.47 5.07
CA THR A 36 4.61 5.52 5.02
C THR A 36 5.15 4.11 4.81
N VAL A 37 4.77 3.17 5.68
CA VAL A 37 5.09 1.74 5.55
C VAL A 37 3.79 0.95 5.66
N TRP A 38 3.57 0.00 4.77
CA TRP A 38 2.46 -0.94 4.89
C TRP A 38 2.89 -2.34 4.50
N ARG A 39 2.18 -3.34 5.01
CA ARG A 39 2.38 -4.75 4.66
C ARG A 39 1.06 -5.49 4.68
N LEU A 40 0.84 -6.33 3.68
CA LEU A 40 -0.15 -7.40 3.73
C LEU A 40 0.61 -8.72 3.90
N VAL A 41 0.29 -9.46 4.96
CA VAL A 41 0.90 -10.75 5.28
C VAL A 41 -0.20 -11.80 5.21
N CYS A 42 -0.07 -12.74 4.29
CA CYS A 42 -0.98 -13.88 4.17
C CYS A 42 -0.30 -15.13 4.75
N GLY A 43 -1.02 -15.87 5.59
CA GLY A 43 -0.58 -17.17 6.07
C GLY A 43 -0.50 -18.18 4.92
N ASP A 44 0.48 -19.06 4.97
CA ASP A 44 0.63 -20.19 4.05
C ASP A 44 1.38 -21.31 4.79
N LYS A 45 1.27 -22.54 4.31
CA LYS A 45 1.72 -23.76 5.03
C LYS A 45 3.22 -23.75 5.32
N ASP A 46 4.01 -23.22 4.39
CA ASP A 46 5.47 -23.27 4.45
C ASP A 46 6.10 -21.97 4.97
N ARG A 47 5.49 -20.82 4.67
CA ARG A 47 5.99 -19.48 5.07
C ARG A 47 4.95 -18.40 4.82
N ALA A 48 4.97 -17.32 5.60
CA ALA A 48 4.14 -16.16 5.32
C ALA A 48 4.46 -15.52 3.95
N LEU A 49 3.41 -15.15 3.20
CA LEU A 49 3.50 -14.44 1.94
C LEU A 49 3.32 -12.94 2.22
N VAL A 50 4.42 -12.18 2.08
CA VAL A 50 4.45 -10.76 2.44
C VAL A 50 4.41 -9.89 1.20
N PHE A 51 3.34 -9.11 1.03
CA PHE A 51 3.19 -8.08 0.02
C PHE A 51 3.54 -6.71 0.63
N GLY A 52 4.03 -5.83 -0.23
CA GLY A 52 4.35 -4.45 0.14
C GLY A 52 4.78 -3.65 -1.09
N GLY A 53 5.14 -2.39 -0.88
CA GLY A 53 5.63 -1.51 -1.93
C GLY A 53 5.05 -0.12 -1.84
N GLY A 54 5.10 0.60 -2.96
CA GLY A 54 4.84 2.03 -3.04
C GLY A 54 5.76 2.64 -4.09
N GLN A 55 6.10 3.91 -3.94
CA GLN A 55 7.07 4.57 -4.82
C GLN A 55 8.45 3.91 -4.65
N PRO A 56 9.14 3.57 -5.76
CA PRO A 56 10.30 2.67 -5.74
C PRO A 56 11.63 3.26 -5.24
N ARG A 57 11.62 4.30 -4.39
CA ARG A 57 12.84 4.93 -3.85
C ARG A 57 13.86 3.94 -3.30
N PHE A 58 13.41 2.93 -2.54
CA PHE A 58 14.28 1.95 -1.89
C PHE A 58 14.22 0.54 -2.49
N ARG A 59 13.47 0.34 -3.58
CA ARG A 59 13.46 -0.89 -4.39
C ARG A 59 13.31 -2.20 -3.58
N HIS A 60 12.51 -2.16 -2.52
CA HIS A 60 12.26 -3.28 -1.61
C HIS A 60 10.78 -3.32 -1.20
N PRO A 61 10.18 -4.49 -0.89
CA PRO A 61 8.79 -4.60 -0.42
C PRO A 61 8.51 -3.83 0.87
N GLU A 62 9.52 -3.67 1.71
CA GLU A 62 9.43 -2.92 2.96
C GLU A 62 9.68 -1.42 2.76
N GLY A 63 9.95 -1.02 1.51
CA GLY A 63 10.26 0.34 1.14
C GLY A 63 9.14 1.30 1.52
N HIS A 64 9.56 2.54 1.68
CA HIS A 64 8.79 3.67 2.17
C HIS A 64 9.20 4.90 1.40
N SER A 65 8.26 5.80 1.13
CA SER A 65 8.57 6.97 0.31
C SER A 65 7.80 8.20 0.77
N PRO A 66 8.40 9.41 0.71
CA PRO A 66 7.67 10.66 0.96
C PRO A 66 6.54 10.90 -0.03
N TYR A 67 6.56 10.21 -1.17
CA TYR A 67 5.55 10.29 -2.21
C TYR A 67 4.35 9.39 -1.93
N ASP A 68 4.41 8.48 -0.94
CA ASP A 68 3.37 7.51 -0.67
C ASP A 68 2.41 7.99 0.41
N GLN A 69 1.12 7.92 0.11
CA GLN A 69 0.05 8.18 1.06
C GLN A 69 -0.91 7.00 1.05
N THR A 70 -1.43 6.64 2.22
CA THR A 70 -2.34 5.50 2.37
C THR A 70 -3.59 5.88 3.16
N LEU A 71 -4.71 5.25 2.80
CA LEU A 71 -5.92 5.21 3.60
C LEU A 71 -6.37 3.76 3.73
N GLN A 72 -6.43 3.24 4.96
CA GLN A 72 -6.79 1.85 5.23
C GLN A 72 -8.08 1.77 6.06
N LYS A 73 -8.94 0.80 5.71
CA LYS A 73 -10.00 0.31 6.58
C LYS A 73 -10.07 -1.21 6.46
N ARG A 74 -9.92 -1.90 7.60
CA ARG A 74 -9.91 -3.37 7.68
C ARG A 74 -8.90 -3.95 6.69
N GLY A 75 -9.28 -4.97 5.93
CA GLY A 75 -8.48 -5.63 4.92
C GLY A 75 -8.37 -4.87 3.59
N ALA A 76 -8.80 -3.61 3.51
CA ALA A 76 -8.73 -2.79 2.30
C ALA A 76 -7.87 -1.53 2.52
N MET A 77 -7.04 -1.19 1.53
CA MET A 77 -6.20 0.00 1.55
C MET A 77 -6.09 0.64 0.17
N ILE A 78 -6.23 1.95 0.12
CA ILE A 78 -5.83 2.78 -1.02
C ILE A 78 -4.39 3.23 -0.77
N LEU A 79 -3.49 2.98 -1.72
CA LEU A 79 -2.17 3.59 -1.78
C LEU A 79 -2.09 4.48 -3.02
N LEU A 80 -1.67 5.73 -2.82
CA LEU A 80 -1.36 6.66 -3.90
C LEU A 80 0.07 7.15 -3.78
N THR A 81 0.72 7.24 -4.93
CA THR A 81 2.03 7.84 -5.13
C THR A 81 1.87 9.04 -6.04
N GLY A 82 2.45 10.19 -5.69
CA GLY A 82 2.42 11.38 -6.54
C GLY A 82 3.57 12.33 -6.27
N PRO A 83 3.74 13.39 -7.07
CA PRO A 83 4.75 14.40 -6.81
C PRO A 83 4.45 15.14 -5.50
N THR A 84 5.50 15.60 -4.84
CA THR A 84 5.41 16.53 -3.72
C THR A 84 5.58 17.95 -4.23
N GLU A 85 4.76 18.89 -3.77
CA GLU A 85 4.91 20.31 -4.09
C GLU A 85 5.32 21.09 -2.85
N ALA A 86 6.07 22.17 -3.03
CA ALA A 86 6.31 23.12 -1.96
C ALA A 86 4.98 23.65 -1.42
N ALA A 87 4.92 23.97 -0.13
CA ALA A 87 3.76 24.66 0.41
C ALA A 87 3.51 25.96 -0.38
N PRO A 88 2.24 26.35 -0.62
CA PRO A 88 1.92 27.58 -1.31
C PRO A 88 2.64 28.79 -0.69
N GLU A 89 3.06 29.73 -1.53
CA GLU A 89 3.77 30.94 -1.09
C GLU A 89 2.93 31.70 -0.05
N GLY A 90 3.52 31.98 1.12
CA GLY A 90 2.82 32.60 2.26
C GLY A 90 2.19 31.63 3.28
N ALA A 91 2.12 30.33 2.99
CA ALA A 91 1.76 29.32 3.98
C ALA A 91 2.94 29.04 4.92
N VAL A 92 2.75 29.19 6.22
CA VAL A 92 3.78 28.80 7.21
C VAL A 92 3.80 27.28 7.29
N ALA A 93 4.77 26.66 6.61
CA ALA A 93 4.98 25.22 6.71
C ALA A 93 5.38 24.86 8.16
N THR A 94 4.73 23.84 8.73
CA THR A 94 5.09 23.30 10.04
C THR A 94 6.52 22.73 10.00
N SER A 95 7.18 22.56 11.15
CA SER A 95 8.48 21.86 11.23
C SER A 95 8.42 20.47 10.59
N GLU A 96 7.30 19.76 10.76
CA GLU A 96 7.04 18.45 10.15
C GLU A 96 6.96 18.53 8.62
N GLN A 97 6.18 19.47 8.08
CA GLN A 97 6.06 19.66 6.64
C GLN A 97 7.41 20.01 6.01
N ARG A 98 8.18 20.89 6.64
CA ARG A 98 9.55 21.23 6.18
C ARG A 98 10.48 20.03 6.20
N SER A 99 10.45 19.21 7.26
CA SER A 99 11.23 17.99 7.33
C SER A 99 10.86 17.01 6.21
N ARG A 100 9.57 16.80 5.95
CA ARG A 100 9.15 15.88 4.89
C ARG A 100 9.49 16.39 3.49
N LEU A 101 9.29 17.69 3.22
CA LEU A 101 9.61 18.32 1.94
C LEU A 101 11.12 18.34 1.64
N ALA A 102 11.97 18.54 2.65
CA ALA A 102 13.43 18.50 2.49
C ALA A 102 13.95 17.14 1.99
N ASN A 103 13.11 16.10 2.03
CA ASN A 103 13.51 14.73 1.76
C ASN A 103 12.80 14.07 0.57
N ALA A 104 11.76 14.72 0.04
CA ALA A 104 11.34 14.42 -1.31
C ALA A 104 12.50 14.76 -2.27
N ALA A 105 12.91 13.82 -3.11
CA ALA A 105 14.10 13.92 -3.95
C ALA A 105 13.89 14.79 -5.22
N GLY A 106 12.99 15.77 -5.17
CA GLY A 106 12.59 16.57 -6.33
C GLY A 106 11.41 15.97 -7.10
N ALA A 107 11.17 16.50 -8.30
CA ALA A 107 10.06 16.09 -9.16
C ALA A 107 10.24 14.64 -9.65
N LEU A 108 9.18 13.85 -9.57
CA LEU A 108 9.16 12.50 -10.11
C LEU A 108 9.10 12.54 -11.64
N VAL A 109 9.83 11.65 -12.29
CA VAL A 109 9.89 11.54 -13.75
C VAL A 109 8.97 10.42 -14.21
N PRO A 110 8.19 10.58 -15.29
CA PRO A 110 7.43 9.48 -15.88
C PRO A 110 8.32 8.26 -16.11
N GLY A 111 8.02 7.16 -15.43
CA GLY A 111 8.77 5.90 -15.54
C GLY A 111 7.91 4.82 -16.17
N THR A 112 8.40 4.22 -17.26
CA THR A 112 7.76 3.03 -17.85
C THR A 112 8.60 1.81 -17.53
N ALA A 113 7.95 0.76 -17.03
CA ALA A 113 8.62 -0.51 -16.79
C ALA A 113 9.05 -1.18 -18.11
N PRO A 114 10.20 -1.88 -18.12
CA PRO A 114 10.67 -2.60 -19.29
C PRO A 114 9.68 -3.71 -19.65
N ASP A 115 9.62 -4.05 -20.94
CA ASP A 115 8.89 -5.23 -21.39
C ASP A 115 9.61 -6.50 -20.91
N THR A 116 8.94 -7.32 -20.10
CA THR A 116 9.53 -8.50 -19.48
C THR A 116 9.77 -9.65 -20.42
N ALA A 117 9.01 -9.74 -21.52
CA ALA A 117 9.23 -10.77 -22.52
C ALA A 117 10.58 -10.59 -23.25
N ALA A 118 11.16 -9.38 -23.21
CA ALA A 118 12.36 -9.01 -23.95
C ALA A 118 13.62 -8.80 -23.08
N THR A 119 13.55 -8.92 -21.74
CA THR A 119 14.58 -8.35 -20.86
C THR A 119 15.28 -9.31 -19.88
N ALA A 120 15.14 -10.63 -20.05
CA ALA A 120 15.90 -11.61 -19.26
C ALA A 120 17.42 -11.34 -19.36
N GLY A 121 18.04 -10.89 -18.25
CA GLY A 121 19.48 -10.62 -18.17
C GLY A 121 19.98 -9.37 -18.89
N SER A 122 19.10 -8.50 -19.39
CA SER A 122 19.48 -7.35 -20.22
C SER A 122 19.95 -6.12 -19.42
N SER A 123 20.83 -5.31 -20.04
CA SER A 123 21.19 -3.96 -19.58
C SER A 123 19.98 -3.04 -19.35
N ALA A 124 18.84 -3.31 -20.01
CA ALA A 124 17.61 -2.55 -19.84
C ALA A 124 16.97 -2.76 -18.46
N LEU A 125 16.99 -3.98 -17.91
CA LEU A 125 16.50 -4.22 -16.54
C LEU A 125 17.38 -3.50 -15.51
N ALA A 126 18.71 -3.52 -15.70
CA ALA A 126 19.67 -2.78 -14.90
C ALA A 126 19.41 -1.26 -14.95
N ALA A 127 19.29 -0.70 -16.15
CA ALA A 127 19.02 0.73 -16.34
C ALA A 127 17.68 1.17 -15.71
N TRP A 128 16.63 0.36 -15.88
CA TRP A 128 15.35 0.61 -15.24
C TRP A 128 15.45 0.56 -13.72
N TRP A 129 16.13 -0.45 -13.16
CA TRP A 129 16.30 -0.59 -11.72
C TRP A 129 17.06 0.58 -11.11
N GLU A 130 18.08 1.11 -11.79
CA GLU A 130 18.86 2.26 -11.32
C GLU A 130 18.10 3.58 -11.43
N THR A 131 17.26 3.75 -12.44
CA THR A 131 16.46 4.97 -12.63
C THR A 131 15.15 4.96 -11.82
N ALA A 132 14.70 3.77 -11.41
CA ALA A 132 13.45 3.58 -10.67
C ALA A 132 13.24 4.51 -9.48
N PRO A 133 14.23 4.83 -8.61
CA PRO A 133 14.00 5.66 -7.43
C PRO A 133 13.38 7.04 -7.71
N GLN A 134 13.49 7.55 -8.95
CA GLN A 134 12.92 8.83 -9.38
C GLN A 134 11.62 8.68 -10.19
N ALA A 135 11.11 7.47 -10.35
CA ALA A 135 9.95 7.21 -11.18
C ALA A 135 8.64 7.66 -10.50
N ALA A 136 7.78 8.31 -11.29
CA ALA A 136 6.37 8.53 -11.02
C ALA A 136 5.60 7.23 -11.28
N ALA A 137 5.76 6.26 -10.36
CA ALA A 137 5.12 4.96 -10.43
C ALA A 137 4.95 4.37 -9.03
N SER A 138 3.95 3.52 -8.86
CA SER A 138 3.76 2.69 -7.68
C SER A 138 4.13 1.25 -8.00
N TRP A 139 4.97 0.64 -7.18
CA TRP A 139 5.36 -0.76 -7.29
C TRP A 139 4.65 -1.57 -6.22
N LEU A 140 4.18 -2.76 -6.60
CA LEU A 140 3.72 -3.77 -5.67
C LEU A 140 4.60 -5.01 -5.82
N PHE A 141 5.31 -5.34 -4.75
CA PHE A 141 6.08 -6.57 -4.65
C PHE A 141 5.13 -7.73 -4.31
N VAL A 142 4.99 -8.64 -5.26
CA VAL A 142 4.16 -9.85 -5.14
C VAL A 142 5.08 -11.06 -4.95
N PRO A 143 4.95 -11.83 -3.86
CA PRO A 143 5.73 -13.05 -3.68
C PRO A 143 5.56 -14.00 -4.86
N ARG A 144 6.66 -14.55 -5.39
CA ARG A 144 6.59 -15.54 -6.49
C ARG A 144 5.88 -16.84 -6.10
N ALA A 145 5.79 -17.12 -4.79
CA ALA A 145 5.00 -18.25 -4.28
C ALA A 145 3.49 -18.05 -4.43
N ALA A 146 3.01 -16.83 -4.65
CA ALA A 146 1.62 -16.56 -5.03
C ALA A 146 1.46 -16.86 -6.53
N GLN A 147 1.28 -18.14 -6.87
CA GLN A 147 1.39 -18.63 -8.25
C GLN A 147 0.12 -18.47 -9.08
N GLN A 148 -1.06 -18.40 -8.45
CA GLN A 148 -2.32 -18.25 -9.19
C GLN A 148 -2.69 -16.78 -9.26
N ILE A 149 -2.55 -16.21 -10.46
CA ILE A 149 -2.85 -14.81 -10.76
C ILE A 149 -3.82 -14.77 -11.93
N LEU A 150 -4.97 -14.12 -11.72
CA LEU A 150 -5.94 -13.83 -12.77
C LEU A 150 -5.94 -12.33 -13.05
N GLU A 151 -5.60 -11.97 -14.28
CA GLU A 151 -5.65 -10.60 -14.78
C GLU A 151 -6.98 -10.38 -15.51
N ARG A 152 -7.63 -9.25 -15.24
CA ARG A 152 -8.87 -8.79 -15.87
C ARG A 152 -8.75 -7.29 -16.14
N GLU A 153 -9.68 -6.75 -16.92
CA GLU A 153 -9.70 -5.32 -17.29
C GLU A 153 -9.60 -4.38 -16.07
N ASN A 154 -10.28 -4.70 -14.97
CA ASN A 154 -10.35 -3.84 -13.78
C ASN A 154 -9.30 -4.14 -12.70
N GLY A 155 -8.41 -5.09 -12.92
CA GLY A 155 -7.36 -5.40 -11.96
C GLY A 155 -6.86 -6.83 -11.97
N ILE A 156 -6.25 -7.22 -10.86
CA ILE A 156 -5.55 -8.49 -10.68
C ILE A 156 -6.10 -9.17 -9.43
N ALA A 157 -6.48 -10.45 -9.55
CA ALA A 157 -6.81 -11.32 -8.42
C ALA A 157 -5.70 -12.35 -8.22
N ILE A 158 -5.34 -12.60 -6.96
CA ILE A 158 -4.20 -13.44 -6.58
C ILE A 158 -4.64 -14.41 -5.48
N ALA A 159 -4.32 -15.69 -5.63
CA ALA A 159 -4.38 -16.65 -4.52
C ALA A 159 -3.06 -16.60 -3.73
N ALA A 160 -3.15 -16.34 -2.43
CA ALA A 160 -2.00 -16.16 -1.55
C ALA A 160 -2.22 -16.95 -0.25
N GLY A 161 -1.88 -18.24 -0.27
CA GLY A 161 -2.04 -19.13 0.87
C GLY A 161 -3.48 -19.19 1.37
N GLU A 162 -3.69 -18.80 2.63
CA GLU A 162 -4.98 -18.76 3.33
C GLU A 162 -5.83 -17.52 3.00
N ALA A 163 -5.43 -16.70 2.02
CA ALA A 163 -6.17 -15.53 1.59
C ALA A 163 -6.30 -15.41 0.06
N PHE A 164 -7.31 -14.65 -0.35
CA PHE A 164 -7.38 -14.06 -1.68
C PHE A 164 -7.07 -12.57 -1.62
N VAL A 165 -6.32 -12.09 -2.61
CA VAL A 165 -5.89 -10.69 -2.71
C VAL A 165 -6.33 -10.11 -4.04
N VAL A 166 -6.94 -8.92 -4.01
CA VAL A 166 -7.27 -8.15 -5.21
C VAL A 166 -6.44 -6.88 -5.24
N VAL A 167 -5.95 -6.53 -6.43
CA VAL A 167 -5.22 -5.30 -6.70
C VAL A 167 -5.91 -4.58 -7.84
N ARG A 168 -6.37 -3.35 -7.60
CA ARG A 168 -7.01 -2.49 -8.61
C ARG A 168 -6.13 -1.28 -8.88
N PRO A 169 -5.37 -1.26 -9.99
CA PRO A 169 -4.43 -0.18 -10.32
C PRO A 169 -5.11 1.19 -10.49
N ILE A 170 -4.39 2.24 -10.07
CA ILE A 170 -4.78 3.65 -10.24
C ILE A 170 -3.67 4.36 -11.03
N GLY A 171 -4.02 5.00 -12.16
CA GLY A 171 -3.04 5.66 -13.03
C GLY A 171 -3.00 5.02 -14.42
N GLY A 172 -1.80 4.79 -14.94
CA GLY A 172 -1.59 4.14 -16.22
C GLY A 172 -1.73 2.61 -16.16
N PRO A 173 -1.64 1.94 -17.33
CA PRO A 173 -1.82 0.50 -17.42
C PRO A 173 -0.73 -0.25 -16.63
N PRO A 174 -1.10 -1.22 -15.78
CA PRO A 174 -0.14 -1.98 -15.01
C PRO A 174 0.77 -2.81 -15.92
N ARG A 175 2.01 -3.03 -15.48
CA ARG A 175 2.97 -3.93 -16.15
C ARG A 175 3.66 -4.82 -15.13
N TRP A 176 3.95 -6.05 -15.53
CA TRP A 176 4.69 -6.99 -14.69
C TRP A 176 6.18 -6.94 -15.00
N VAL A 177 6.98 -6.95 -13.94
CA VAL A 177 8.42 -7.21 -13.93
C VAL A 177 8.67 -8.57 -13.28
N ARG A 178 8.93 -9.58 -14.11
CA ARG A 178 9.00 -11.02 -13.80
C ARG A 178 10.29 -11.63 -14.38
N PRO A 179 11.49 -11.12 -14.09
CA PRO A 179 12.72 -11.71 -14.63
C PRO A 179 12.88 -13.16 -14.16
N SER A 180 13.50 -14.01 -14.98
CA SER A 180 13.78 -15.40 -14.60
C SER A 180 14.82 -15.45 -13.48
N PRO A 181 14.61 -16.18 -12.37
CA PRO A 181 15.54 -16.18 -11.23
C PRO A 181 17.03 -16.42 -11.56
N PRO A 182 17.40 -17.33 -12.48
CA PRO A 182 18.80 -17.57 -12.84
C PRO A 182 19.50 -16.35 -13.48
N SER A 183 18.76 -15.41 -14.06
CA SER A 183 19.31 -14.23 -14.73
C SER A 183 19.30 -12.97 -13.86
N ILE A 184 19.01 -13.08 -12.56
CA ILE A 184 18.85 -11.92 -11.65
C ILE A 184 20.19 -11.63 -10.96
N PRO A 185 20.82 -10.46 -11.20
CA PRO A 185 22.02 -10.04 -10.49
C PRO A 185 21.81 -9.93 -8.97
N ASP A 186 22.87 -10.06 -8.19
CA ASP A 186 22.78 -9.96 -6.72
C ASP A 186 22.30 -8.59 -6.25
N SER A 187 22.59 -7.51 -6.99
CA SER A 187 22.06 -6.16 -6.74
C SER A 187 20.53 -6.06 -6.83
N MET A 188 19.88 -7.09 -7.39
CA MET A 188 18.42 -7.22 -7.52
C MET A 188 17.92 -8.52 -6.87
N ALA A 189 18.64 -9.07 -5.90
CA ALA A 189 18.31 -10.37 -5.29
C ALA A 189 16.87 -10.47 -4.76
N VAL A 190 16.24 -9.34 -4.40
CA VAL A 190 14.82 -9.27 -4.02
C VAL A 190 13.90 -9.85 -5.12
N LEU A 191 14.23 -9.64 -6.40
CA LEU A 191 13.46 -10.16 -7.54
C LEU A 191 13.54 -11.69 -7.68
N ARG A 192 14.43 -12.37 -6.96
CA ARG A 192 14.42 -13.85 -6.87
C ARG A 192 13.25 -14.37 -6.03
N LYS A 193 12.81 -13.57 -5.05
CA LYS A 193 11.66 -13.89 -4.18
C LYS A 193 10.36 -13.24 -4.67
N TYR A 194 10.48 -12.13 -5.38
CA TYR A 194 9.37 -11.29 -5.79
C TYR A 194 9.27 -11.12 -7.30
N GLN A 195 8.06 -10.93 -7.77
CA GLN A 195 7.75 -10.24 -9.02
C GLN A 195 7.17 -8.87 -8.67
N ILE A 196 7.27 -7.91 -9.57
CA ILE A 196 6.78 -6.55 -9.31
C ILE A 196 5.66 -6.22 -10.29
N LEU A 197 4.51 -5.80 -9.75
CA LEU A 197 3.49 -5.10 -10.52
C LEU A 197 3.81 -3.61 -10.46
N THR A 198 4.09 -3.00 -11.60
CA THR A 198 4.36 -1.57 -11.72
C THR A 198 3.13 -0.87 -12.26
N VAL A 199 2.68 0.18 -11.60
CA VAL A 199 1.59 1.05 -12.06
C VAL A 199 2.19 2.44 -12.33
N PRO A 200 2.36 2.84 -13.60
CA PRO A 200 2.88 4.17 -13.92
C PRO A 200 1.85 5.26 -13.58
N ALA A 201 2.32 6.48 -13.34
CA ALA A 201 1.45 7.62 -13.12
C ALA A 201 0.53 7.89 -14.32
N GLY A 202 -0.67 8.41 -14.03
CA GLY A 202 -1.56 8.98 -15.04
C GLY A 202 -1.04 10.33 -15.56
N THR A 203 -1.82 10.98 -16.40
CA THR A 203 -1.52 12.32 -16.93
C THR A 203 -1.46 13.41 -15.86
N ASP A 204 -2.03 13.14 -14.68
CA ASP A 204 -2.01 14.00 -13.49
C ASP A 204 -0.81 13.72 -12.56
N GLY A 205 0.14 12.87 -12.99
CA GLY A 205 1.33 12.55 -12.20
C GLY A 205 1.09 11.61 -11.02
N ILE A 206 -0.13 11.08 -10.84
CA ILE A 206 -0.49 10.20 -9.71
C ILE A 206 -0.64 8.76 -10.18
N SER A 207 0.03 7.84 -9.48
CA SER A 207 -0.12 6.38 -9.58
C SER A 207 -0.61 5.80 -8.25
N GLY A 208 -0.97 4.52 -8.25
CA GLY A 208 -1.34 3.82 -7.04
C GLY A 208 -2.04 2.51 -7.29
N TYR A 209 -2.62 1.96 -6.23
CA TYR A 209 -3.50 0.82 -6.30
C TYR A 209 -4.40 0.77 -5.07
N VAL A 210 -5.59 0.20 -5.25
CA VAL A 210 -6.36 -0.35 -4.13
C VAL A 210 -5.93 -1.80 -3.96
N ILE A 211 -5.54 -2.18 -2.75
CA ILE A 211 -5.27 -3.57 -2.40
C ILE A 211 -6.25 -4.01 -1.32
N GLU A 212 -6.87 -5.17 -1.51
CA GLU A 212 -7.73 -5.79 -0.51
C GLU A 212 -7.45 -7.26 -0.37
N ALA A 213 -7.62 -7.79 0.85
CA ALA A 213 -7.51 -9.21 1.13
C ALA A 213 -8.77 -9.71 1.85
N VAL A 214 -9.11 -10.97 1.58
CA VAL A 214 -10.21 -11.72 2.20
C VAL A 214 -9.75 -13.14 2.52
N GLU A 215 -10.46 -13.81 3.43
CA GLU A 215 -10.21 -15.22 3.74
C GLU A 215 -10.37 -16.09 2.49
N ARG A 216 -9.52 -17.11 2.36
CA ARG A 216 -9.58 -18.04 1.23
C ARG A 216 -10.90 -18.80 1.15
N ASP A 217 -11.53 -19.06 2.28
CA ASP A 217 -12.80 -19.77 2.41
C ASP A 217 -14.04 -18.87 2.19
N ALA A 218 -13.86 -17.55 2.10
CA ALA A 218 -14.94 -16.62 1.74
C ALA A 218 -15.43 -16.79 0.30
N TYR A 219 -14.62 -17.44 -0.56
CA TYR A 219 -14.95 -17.72 -1.95
C TYR A 219 -14.52 -19.14 -2.33
N PRO A 220 -15.32 -19.88 -3.12
CA PRO A 220 -15.01 -21.26 -3.48
C PRO A 220 -13.78 -21.38 -4.41
N SER A 221 -13.51 -20.38 -5.24
CA SER A 221 -12.38 -20.38 -6.18
C SER A 221 -11.84 -18.98 -6.47
N LEU A 222 -10.65 -18.90 -7.06
CA LEU A 222 -10.01 -17.64 -7.43
C LEU A 222 -10.82 -16.91 -8.50
N GLU A 223 -11.45 -17.65 -9.42
CA GLU A 223 -12.31 -17.10 -10.47
C GLU A 223 -13.56 -16.45 -9.86
N ARG A 224 -14.22 -17.12 -8.91
CA ARG A 224 -15.40 -16.55 -8.24
C ARG A 224 -15.03 -15.31 -7.41
N PHE A 225 -13.88 -15.33 -6.77
CA PHE A 225 -13.34 -14.15 -6.11
C PHE A 225 -13.06 -13.02 -7.11
N ALA A 226 -12.40 -13.31 -8.23
CA ALA A 226 -12.07 -12.33 -9.26
C ALA A 226 -13.35 -11.70 -9.86
N ASP A 227 -14.37 -12.50 -10.17
CA ASP A 227 -15.65 -12.03 -10.71
C ASP A 227 -16.34 -11.05 -9.75
N ALA A 228 -16.29 -11.33 -8.44
CA ALA A 228 -16.86 -10.45 -7.43
C ALA A 228 -15.99 -9.19 -7.21
N ALA A 229 -14.69 -9.37 -7.03
CA ALA A 229 -13.78 -8.32 -6.60
C ALA A 229 -13.39 -7.34 -7.72
N LEU A 230 -13.44 -7.75 -8.98
CA LEU A 230 -13.07 -6.94 -10.13
C LEU A 230 -14.29 -6.45 -10.94
N ARG A 231 -15.50 -6.65 -10.40
CA ARG A 231 -16.74 -6.14 -11.01
C ARG A 231 -16.75 -4.61 -11.10
N GLU A 232 -16.23 -3.95 -10.08
CA GLU A 232 -16.19 -2.50 -9.99
C GLU A 232 -14.75 -1.98 -10.00
N LYS A 233 -14.53 -0.92 -10.77
CA LYS A 233 -13.26 -0.19 -10.79
C LYS A 233 -13.32 0.98 -9.80
N PRO A 234 -12.24 1.26 -9.07
CA PRO A 234 -12.13 2.50 -8.31
C PRO A 234 -12.32 3.71 -9.22
N ARG A 235 -13.07 4.71 -8.76
CA ARG A 235 -13.26 5.96 -9.50
C ARG A 235 -12.15 6.93 -9.12
N LYS A 236 -11.44 7.46 -10.11
CA LYS A 236 -10.43 8.49 -9.94
C LYS A 236 -10.92 9.80 -10.55
N ASP A 237 -10.76 10.89 -9.81
CA ASP A 237 -11.07 12.25 -10.22
C ASP A 237 -9.94 13.16 -9.72
N GLY A 238 -9.00 13.48 -10.63
CA GLY A 238 -7.72 14.10 -10.30
C GLY A 238 -6.99 13.33 -9.18
N ALA A 239 -6.64 14.04 -8.11
CA ALA A 239 -5.98 13.48 -6.93
C ALA A 239 -6.88 12.64 -6.01
N THR A 240 -8.17 12.49 -6.31
CA THR A 240 -9.13 11.78 -5.46
C THR A 240 -9.47 10.40 -6.01
N VAL A 241 -9.37 9.38 -5.17
CA VAL A 241 -9.83 8.02 -5.44
C VAL A 241 -11.00 7.66 -4.53
N ARG A 242 -12.02 7.04 -5.12
CA ARG A 242 -13.18 6.50 -4.43
C ARG A 242 -13.32 5.02 -4.75
N CYS A 243 -13.45 4.19 -3.74
CA CYS A 243 -13.76 2.77 -3.92
C CYS A 243 -14.64 2.25 -2.80
N ARG A 244 -15.44 1.23 -3.13
CA ARG A 244 -16.13 0.41 -2.15
C ARG A 244 -15.36 -0.87 -1.93
N SER A 245 -15.01 -1.16 -0.68
CA SER A 245 -14.32 -2.40 -0.31
C SER A 245 -15.24 -3.61 -0.40
N LEU A 246 -14.65 -4.80 -0.44
CA LEU A 246 -15.35 -6.08 -0.36
C LEU A 246 -16.13 -6.25 0.94
N ALA A 247 -15.67 -5.62 2.03
CA ALA A 247 -16.39 -5.58 3.30
C ALA A 247 -17.56 -4.57 3.31
N GLY A 248 -17.78 -3.86 2.20
CA GLY A 248 -18.86 -2.89 2.02
C GLY A 248 -18.54 -1.48 2.51
N ASP A 249 -17.34 -1.23 3.03
CA ASP A 249 -16.90 0.11 3.45
C ASP A 249 -16.61 1.02 2.24
N ASP A 250 -17.08 2.26 2.28
CA ASP A 250 -16.80 3.29 1.28
C ASP A 250 -15.57 4.09 1.69
N LEU A 251 -14.51 4.03 0.87
CA LEU A 251 -13.26 4.76 1.09
C LEU A 251 -13.12 5.87 0.05
N VAL A 252 -12.85 7.09 0.53
CA VAL A 252 -12.51 8.24 -0.30
C VAL A 252 -11.18 8.78 0.18
N MET A 253 -10.18 8.82 -0.70
CA MET A 253 -8.85 9.34 -0.40
C MET A 253 -8.48 10.41 -1.42
N THR A 254 -8.03 11.57 -0.96
CA THR A 254 -7.46 12.62 -1.78
C THR A 254 -5.98 12.76 -1.45
N TYR A 255 -5.14 12.58 -2.46
CA TYR A 255 -3.70 12.79 -2.36
C TYR A 255 -3.38 14.28 -2.11
N GLN A 256 -2.46 14.56 -1.20
CA GLN A 256 -2.06 15.93 -0.86
C GLN A 256 -0.60 16.20 -1.24
N HIS A 257 -0.39 17.06 -2.24
CA HIS A 257 0.96 17.39 -2.74
C HIS A 257 1.84 18.14 -1.71
N ALA A 258 1.25 19.08 -0.96
CA ALA A 258 1.96 19.93 0.01
C ALA A 258 1.93 19.38 1.46
N GLY A 259 1.03 18.44 1.75
CA GLY A 259 0.80 17.92 3.11
C GLY A 259 1.49 16.60 3.41
N LEU A 260 1.90 15.86 2.37
CA LEU A 260 2.50 14.52 2.45
C LEU A 260 1.73 13.57 3.37
N ARG A 261 0.41 13.78 3.42
CA ARG A 261 -0.57 13.03 4.17
C ARG A 261 -1.90 13.20 3.46
N ALA A 262 -2.56 12.09 3.17
CA ALA A 262 -3.83 12.14 2.47
C ALA A 262 -4.88 12.85 3.30
N THR A 263 -5.93 13.33 2.66
CA THR A 263 -7.21 13.59 3.31
C THR A 263 -8.22 12.58 2.81
N GLY A 264 -9.36 12.42 3.50
CA GLY A 264 -10.33 11.43 3.08
C GLY A 264 -11.43 11.14 4.07
N SER A 265 -12.32 10.24 3.68
CA SER A 265 -13.41 9.75 4.51
C SER A 265 -13.56 8.24 4.40
N ILE A 266 -14.08 7.65 5.48
CA ILE A 266 -14.50 6.25 5.56
C ILE A 266 -15.98 6.25 5.93
N ASN A 267 -16.82 5.65 5.10
CA ASN A 267 -18.28 5.59 5.28
C ASN A 267 -18.89 6.99 5.49
N GLY A 268 -18.42 7.99 4.73
CA GLY A 268 -18.86 9.38 4.82
C GLY A 268 -18.29 10.18 6.01
N LYS A 269 -17.65 9.53 6.99
CA LYS A 269 -16.99 10.22 8.11
C LYS A 269 -15.58 10.64 7.72
N GLN A 270 -15.28 11.94 7.82
CA GLN A 270 -13.93 12.44 7.61
C GLN A 270 -12.94 11.78 8.57
N VAL A 271 -11.78 11.45 8.06
CA VAL A 271 -10.68 10.94 8.88
C VAL A 271 -10.02 12.10 9.61
N ASP A 272 -9.99 12.01 10.94
CA ASP A 272 -9.25 12.96 11.77
C ASP A 272 -7.84 12.43 12.04
N TRP A 273 -6.88 12.96 11.28
CA TRP A 273 -5.48 12.59 11.40
C TRP A 273 -4.78 13.18 12.63
N ALA A 274 -5.34 14.22 13.26
CA ALA A 274 -4.77 14.86 14.46
C ALA A 274 -5.12 14.07 15.74
N HIS A 275 -6.30 13.46 15.75
CA HIS A 275 -6.79 12.65 16.87
C HIS A 275 -6.78 11.15 16.56
N TRP A 276 -5.94 10.71 15.61
CA TRP A 276 -5.93 9.34 15.12
C TRP A 276 -5.71 8.29 16.21
N ALA A 277 -4.88 8.52 17.24
CA ALA A 277 -4.64 7.47 18.24
C ALA A 277 -5.78 7.29 19.28
N ASN A 278 -6.74 8.22 19.37
CA ASN A 278 -8.02 7.95 20.04
C ASN A 278 -8.90 7.00 19.20
N ASP A 279 -8.57 6.86 17.92
CA ASP A 279 -9.19 5.99 16.92
C ASP A 279 -8.15 5.01 16.31
N GLY A 280 -7.03 4.71 16.99
CA GLY A 280 -5.97 3.84 16.46
C GLY A 280 -6.51 2.42 16.35
N VAL A 281 -7.07 2.07 15.20
CA VAL A 281 -7.89 0.86 15.09
C VAL A 281 -6.99 -0.34 14.81
N PHE A 282 -6.59 -1.03 15.88
CA PHE A 282 -6.41 -2.48 15.78
C PHE A 282 -7.82 -3.05 15.68
N ASP A 283 -8.20 -3.44 14.46
CA ASP A 283 -9.51 -4.00 14.14
C ASP A 283 -9.31 -5.47 13.76
N SER A 284 -9.67 -6.40 14.64
CA SER A 284 -9.63 -7.83 14.33
C SER A 284 -10.76 -8.53 15.08
N PRO A 285 -11.29 -9.65 14.55
CA PRO A 285 -12.14 -10.55 15.34
C PRO A 285 -11.46 -11.07 16.62
N PHE A 286 -10.12 -11.02 16.68
CA PHE A 286 -9.32 -11.57 17.76
C PHE A 286 -8.73 -10.52 18.70
N ILE A 287 -8.38 -9.35 18.18
CA ILE A 287 -7.80 -8.25 18.96
C ILE A 287 -8.44 -6.95 18.52
N LYS A 288 -9.04 -6.23 19.47
CA LYS A 288 -9.60 -4.90 19.23
C LYS A 288 -9.05 -3.93 20.23
N ILE A 289 -8.41 -2.86 19.77
CA ILE A 289 -7.97 -1.76 20.63
C ILE A 289 -8.75 -0.52 20.24
N LYS A 290 -9.57 -0.01 21.16
CA LYS A 290 -10.34 1.23 20.95
C LYS A 290 -10.74 1.87 22.28
N ASN A 291 -10.72 3.21 22.34
CA ASN A 291 -11.20 3.99 23.50
C ASN A 291 -10.58 3.56 24.84
N GLY A 292 -9.26 3.30 24.87
CA GLY A 292 -8.55 2.84 26.07
C GLY A 292 -8.87 1.40 26.51
N GLN A 293 -9.57 0.63 25.67
CA GLN A 293 -9.89 -0.77 25.93
C GLN A 293 -9.19 -1.66 24.91
N MET A 294 -8.62 -2.75 25.40
CA MET A 294 -8.14 -3.86 24.58
C MET A 294 -9.05 -5.04 24.83
N THR A 295 -9.74 -5.51 23.81
CA THR A 295 -10.51 -6.75 23.82
C THR A 295 -9.73 -7.82 23.07
N ILE A 296 -9.54 -8.96 23.71
CA ILE A 296 -8.93 -10.15 23.12
C ILE A 296 -9.99 -11.24 23.07
N SER A 297 -10.09 -11.92 21.93
CA SER A 297 -11.09 -12.94 21.62
C SER A 297 -10.44 -14.10 20.88
N ASP A 298 -10.86 -15.32 21.19
CA ASP A 298 -10.48 -16.53 20.42
C ASP A 298 -11.53 -16.90 19.36
N GLY A 299 -12.55 -16.05 19.18
CA GLY A 299 -13.71 -16.30 18.32
C GLY A 299 -14.87 -17.01 19.01
N ARG A 300 -14.73 -17.38 20.29
CA ARG A 300 -15.79 -17.98 21.12
C ARG A 300 -15.98 -17.24 22.44
N GLU A 301 -14.88 -16.97 23.13
CA GLU A 301 -14.81 -16.23 24.38
C GLU A 301 -14.01 -14.94 24.18
N SER A 302 -14.28 -13.94 25.02
CA SER A 302 -13.57 -12.66 24.97
C SER A 302 -13.34 -12.10 26.36
N TYR A 303 -12.19 -11.45 26.55
CA TYR A 303 -11.90 -10.67 27.76
C TYR A 303 -11.44 -9.26 27.38
N THR A 304 -11.73 -8.30 28.26
CA THR A 304 -11.45 -6.88 28.04
C THR A 304 -10.56 -6.34 29.14
N LEU A 305 -9.46 -5.74 28.75
CA LEU A 305 -8.56 -4.97 29.60
C LEU A 305 -8.92 -3.48 29.47
N LYS A 306 -9.10 -2.79 30.60
CA LYS A 306 -9.30 -1.33 30.66
C LYS A 306 -7.99 -0.67 31.08
N GLY A 307 -7.51 0.26 30.27
CA GLY A 307 -6.39 1.15 30.58
C GLY A 307 -6.84 2.43 31.29
#